data_AF-R9MQ26-F1
#
_entry.id   AF-R9MQ26-F1
#
_cell.length_a   1.000
_cell.length_b   1.000
_cell.length_c   1.000
_cell.angle_alpha   90.00
_cell.angle_beta   90.00
_cell.angle_gamma   90.00
#
_symmetry.space_group_name_H-M   'P 1'
#
loop_
_entity.id
_entity.type
_entity.pdbx_description
1 polymer ?
#
loop_
_entity_poly.entity_id
_entity_poly.type
_entity_poly.pdbx_seq_one_letter_code
_entity_poly.pdbx_strand_id
1 'polypeptide(L)'
;MRVMWLTDSEVAQMSEEQFRNEKMYHATMNIAKSLMEQGAMTAEEYGQIDTIFRGKYRPILVSLQTEMSGYKADSMASCDTDKEG
;
A
#
# COMPACT_ATOMS: atom_id res chain seq x y z
N MET A 1 -23.40 -6.66 -31.84
CA MET A 1 -22.91 -6.61 -30.44
C MET A 1 -22.48 -5.19 -30.11
N ARG A 2 -22.96 -4.60 -29.01
CA ARG A 2 -22.49 -3.30 -28.48
C ARG A 2 -21.76 -3.61 -27.18
N VAL A 3 -20.43 -3.51 -27.19
CA VAL A 3 -19.62 -3.70 -25.98
C VAL A 3 -19.84 -2.45 -25.13
N MET A 4 -20.70 -2.61 -24.12
CA MET A 4 -21.05 -1.57 -23.18
C MET A 4 -19.98 -1.56 -22.09
N TRP A 5 -18.91 -0.80 -22.32
CA TRP A 5 -17.97 -0.43 -21.26
C TRP A 5 -18.65 0.60 -20.35
N LEU A 6 -19.59 0.15 -19.52
CA LEU A 6 -20.11 0.95 -18.40
C LEU A 6 -19.16 0.76 -17.23
N THR A 7 -18.04 1.48 -17.26
CA THR A 7 -17.39 1.89 -16.01
C THR A 7 -17.74 3.35 -15.83
N ASP A 8 -18.95 3.58 -15.32
CA ASP A 8 -19.26 4.82 -14.61
C ASP A 8 -18.52 4.74 -13.27
N SER A 9 -17.21 4.94 -13.32
CA SER A 9 -16.42 5.17 -12.11
C SER A 9 -16.33 6.68 -12.00
N GLU A 10 -17.30 7.27 -11.30
CA GLU A 10 -17.21 8.63 -10.79
C GLU A 10 -16.05 8.69 -9.77
N VAL A 11 -14.80 8.56 -10.24
CA VAL A 11 -13.63 8.91 -9.46
C VAL A 11 -13.74 10.42 -9.29
N ALA A 12 -14.24 10.84 -8.13
CA ALA A 12 -14.31 12.24 -7.77
C ALA A 12 -12.96 12.89 -8.08
N GLN A 13 -12.97 13.89 -8.96
CA GLN A 13 -11.76 14.58 -9.36
C GLN A 13 -11.19 15.26 -8.11
N MET A 14 -10.05 14.76 -7.63
CA MET A 14 -9.34 15.38 -6.51
C MET A 14 -8.89 16.80 -6.90
N SER A 15 -8.91 17.72 -5.95
CA SER A 15 -8.33 19.04 -6.16
C SER A 15 -6.81 18.95 -6.29
N GLU A 16 -6.19 19.96 -6.89
CA GLU A 16 -4.73 20.03 -7.00
C GLU A 16 -4.04 20.02 -5.62
N GLU A 17 -4.66 20.68 -4.63
CA GLU A 17 -4.18 20.66 -3.25
C GLU A 17 -4.25 19.25 -2.64
N GLN A 18 -5.37 18.54 -2.83
CA GLN A 18 -5.53 17.18 -2.35
C GLN A 18 -4.49 16.26 -3.01
N PHE A 19 -4.27 16.39 -4.31
CA PHE A 19 -3.23 15.62 -5.01
C PHE A 19 -1.82 15.94 -4.49
N ARG A 20 -1.52 17.22 -4.26
CA ARG A 20 -0.23 17.62 -3.71
C ARG A 20 -0.03 17.03 -2.31
N ASN A 21 -1.04 17.11 -1.46
CA ASN A 21 -0.98 16.56 -0.12
C ASN A 21 -0.79 15.03 -0.13
N GLU A 22 -1.50 14.34 -1.02
CA GLU A 22 -1.35 12.90 -1.24
C GLU A 22 0.08 12.53 -1.62
N LYS A 23 0.65 13.22 -2.61
CA LYS A 23 2.05 13.03 -3.03
C LYS A 23 3.03 13.26 -1.88
N MET A 24 2.84 14.34 -1.11
CA MET A 24 3.73 14.66 0.00
C MET A 24 3.67 13.61 1.12
N TYR A 25 2.47 13.13 1.44
CA TYR A 25 2.29 12.07 2.42
C TYR A 25 3.01 10.78 1.98
N HIS A 26 2.75 10.28 0.77
CA HIS A 26 3.38 9.06 0.29
C HIS A 26 4.90 9.19 0.10
N ALA A 27 5.40 10.32 -0.40
CA ALA A 27 6.84 10.56 -0.50
C ALA A 27 7.51 10.48 0.89
N THR A 28 6.90 11.10 1.90
CA THR A 28 7.41 11.01 3.28
C THR A 28 7.41 9.57 3.78
N MET A 29 6.30 8.84 3.62
CA MET A 29 6.18 7.46 4.09
C MET A 29 7.15 6.52 3.40
N ASN A 30 7.45 6.74 2.11
CA ASN A 30 8.46 5.96 1.38
C ASN A 30 9.87 6.20 1.93
N ILE A 31 10.21 7.46 2.25
CA ILE A 31 11.51 7.78 2.87
C ILE A 31 11.59 7.15 4.27
N ALA A 32 10.56 7.31 5.10
CA ALA A 32 10.51 6.73 6.44
C ALA A 32 10.64 5.20 6.39
N LYS A 33 9.97 4.55 5.42
CA LYS A 33 10.08 3.12 5.19
C LYS A 33 11.51 2.71 4.80
N SER A 34 12.16 3.45 3.89
CA SER A 34 13.55 3.18 3.53
C SER A 34 14.50 3.32 4.72
N LEU A 35 14.24 4.26 5.63
CA LEU A 35 15.05 4.43 6.85
C LEU A 35 14.84 3.27 7.83
N MET A 36 13.61 2.76 7.96
CA MET A 36 13.35 1.54 8.74
C MET A 36 14.06 0.32 8.16
N GLU A 37 14.02 0.13 6.84
CA GLU A 37 14.69 -0.98 6.15
C GLU A 37 16.22 -0.93 6.34
N GLN A 38 16.78 0.27 6.49
CA GLN A 38 18.20 0.49 6.79
C GLN A 38 18.54 0.35 8.29
N GLY A 39 17.54 0.13 9.15
CA GLY A 39 17.72 0.06 10.60
C GLY A 39 17.98 1.40 11.29
N ALA A 40 17.78 2.52 10.57
CA ALA A 40 17.99 3.88 11.08
C ALA A 40 16.76 4.46 11.80
N MET A 41 15.64 3.74 11.80
CA MET A 41 14.37 4.16 12.40
C MET A 41 13.62 2.94 12.95
N THR A 42 12.96 3.09 14.09
CA THR A 42 12.12 2.03 14.67
C THR A 42 10.69 2.06 14.15
N ALA A 43 9.94 0.97 14.38
CA ALA A 43 8.53 0.90 14.00
C ALA A 43 7.66 1.90 14.78
N GLU A 44 8.03 2.18 16.04
CA GLU A 44 7.36 3.18 16.87
C GLU A 44 7.56 4.59 16.31
N GLU A 45 8.77 4.93 15.90
CA GLU A 45 9.08 6.22 15.27
C GLU A 45 8.32 6.37 13.94
N TYR A 46 8.28 5.32 13.12
CA TYR A 46 7.48 5.32 11.89
C TYR A 46 5.99 5.57 12.17
N GLY A 47 5.42 4.91 13.17
CA GLY A 47 4.02 5.10 13.58
C GLY A 47 3.72 6.52 14.06
N GLN A 48 4.68 7.18 14.73
CA GLN A 48 4.56 8.58 15.12
C GLN A 48 4.57 9.50 13.90
N ILE A 49 5.49 9.28 12.95
CA ILE A 49 5.52 10.06 11.70
C ILE A 49 4.22 9.88 10.94
N ASP A 50 3.72 8.64 10.80
CA ASP A 50 2.43 8.37 10.15
C ASP A 50 1.29 9.18 10.79
N THR A 51 1.16 9.12 12.11
CA THR A 51 0.12 9.83 12.87
C THR A 51 0.19 11.35 12.63
N ILE A 52 1.39 11.94 12.73
CA ILE A 52 1.59 13.38 12.53
C ILE A 52 1.27 13.77 11.08
N PHE A 53 1.73 12.99 10.11
CA PHE A 53 1.61 13.33 8.69
C PHE A 53 0.21 13.07 8.13
N ARG A 54 -0.55 12.11 8.67
CA ARG A 54 -1.99 11.98 8.42
C ARG A 54 -2.75 13.23 8.86
N GLY A 55 -2.41 13.78 10.03
CA GLY A 55 -3.00 15.04 10.50
C GLY A 55 -2.65 16.23 9.61
N LYS A 56 -1.39 16.30 9.16
CA LYS A 56 -0.86 17.40 8.34
C LYS A 56 -1.41 17.42 6.92
N TYR A 57 -1.40 16.27 6.24
CA TYR A 57 -1.71 16.20 4.80
C TYR A 57 -3.12 15.69 4.53
N ARG A 58 -3.76 15.01 5.48
CA ARG A 58 -5.10 14.41 5.33
C ARG A 58 -5.23 13.64 4.01
N PRO A 59 -4.39 12.60 3.81
CA PRO A 59 -4.43 11.80 2.59
C PRO A 59 -5.82 11.20 2.38
N ILE A 60 -6.24 11.14 1.12
CA ILE A 60 -7.55 10.62 0.71
C ILE A 60 -7.41 9.17 0.27
N LEU A 61 -6.29 8.84 -0.36
CA LEU A 61 -5.97 7.46 -0.74
C LEU A 61 -5.43 6.76 0.49
N VAL A 62 -6.32 6.08 1.23
CA VAL A 62 -5.88 5.19 2.32
C VAL A 62 -4.98 4.13 1.70
N SER A 63 -3.74 4.02 2.20
CA SER A 63 -2.81 2.95 1.85
C SER A 63 -3.39 1.60 2.30
N LEU A 64 -4.28 1.01 1.50
CA LEU A 64 -4.64 -0.41 1.58
C LEU A 64 -3.41 -1.23 1.15
N GLN A 65 -2.36 -1.24 1.98
CA GLN A 65 -1.20 -2.10 1.80
C GLN A 65 -1.38 -3.48 2.48
N THR A 66 -2.51 -3.69 3.17
CA THR A 66 -2.70 -4.89 4.02
C THR A 66 -3.44 -6.05 3.35
N GLU A 67 -4.02 -5.90 2.15
CA GLU A 67 -4.86 -6.98 1.57
C GLU A 67 -4.27 -7.68 0.33
N MET A 68 -3.21 -7.16 -0.28
CA MET A 68 -2.62 -7.77 -1.49
C MET A 68 -1.49 -8.79 -1.19
N SER A 69 -1.07 -8.93 0.06
CA SER A 69 -0.05 -9.93 0.48
C SER A 69 -0.68 -11.29 0.87
N GLY A 70 -2.00 -11.34 1.04
CA GLY A 70 -2.72 -12.53 1.54
C GLY A 70 -3.06 -13.58 0.50
N TYR A 71 -2.77 -13.37 -0.79
CA TYR A 71 -2.97 -14.39 -1.81
C TYR A 71 -1.64 -15.03 -2.20
N LYS A 72 -1.48 -16.28 -1.74
CA LYS A 72 -0.51 -17.29 -2.17
C LYS A 72 0.80 -17.37 -1.38
N ALA A 73 0.76 -18.04 -0.23
CA ALA A 73 1.89 -18.81 0.28
C ALA A 73 1.60 -20.34 0.33
N ASP A 74 0.42 -20.77 -0.11
CA ASP A 74 -0.18 -22.07 0.17
C ASP A 74 -0.32 -22.97 -1.07
N SER A 75 0.37 -22.64 -2.18
CA SER A 75 0.33 -23.39 -3.44
C SER A 75 1.60 -24.18 -3.80
N MET A 76 2.60 -24.27 -2.92
CA MET A 76 3.80 -25.11 -3.16
C MET A 76 4.15 -25.95 -1.93
N ALA A 77 3.21 -26.80 -1.54
CA ALA A 77 3.49 -28.00 -0.78
C ALA A 77 2.65 -29.15 -1.35
N SER A 78 2.98 -29.56 -2.57
CA SER A 78 2.69 -30.93 -3.00
C SER A 78 4.00 -31.69 -2.93
N CYS A 79 4.10 -32.50 -1.90
CA CYS A 79 5.12 -33.50 -1.72
C CYS A 79 5.02 -34.52 -2.86
N ASP A 80 6.09 -34.68 -3.63
CA ASP A 80 6.36 -35.91 -4.36
C ASP A 80 7.73 -36.43 -3.88
N THR A 81 7.71 -37.12 -2.73
CA THR A 81 8.77 -38.06 -2.38
C THR A 81 8.18 -39.45 -2.42
N ASP A 82 7.98 -39.98 -3.63
CA ASP A 82 7.79 -41.41 -3.81
C ASP A 82 9.16 -42.05 -3.98
N LYS A 83 9.67 -42.51 -2.84
CA LYS A 83 10.76 -43.46 -2.73
C LYS A 83 10.15 -44.78 -2.24
N GLU A 84 9.79 -45.68 -3.15
CA GLU A 84 9.64 -47.11 -2.82
C GLU A 84 10.09 -47.96 -4.01
N GLY A 85 10.96 -48.95 -3.74
CA GLY A 85 11.32 -50.06 -4.63
C GLY A 85 12.72 -50.01 -5.21
#